data_AF-A0A848NY79-F1
#
_entry.id   AF-A0A848NY79-F1
#
_cell.length_a   1.000
_cell.length_b   1.000
_cell.length_c   1.000
_cell.angle_alpha   90.00
_cell.angle_beta   90.00
_cell.angle_gamma   90.00
#
_symmetry.space_group_name_H-M   'P 1'
#
loop_
_entity.id
_entity.type
_entity.pdbx_description
1 polymer ?
#
loop_
_entity_poly.entity_id
_entity_poly.type
_entity_poly.pdbx_seq_one_letter_code
_entity_poly.pdbx_strand_id
1 'polypeptide(L)'
;MSNYNIAELEEIIERGEAKIEELVEEKDEMPWGSSARALLDEVIGRLEDRIEELKAELEEINEEMAQGYEADCAEALDLYVEQGGELNDDGEPVDEDMYRDVFFEMQMERVENGI
;
A
#
# COMPACT_ATOMS: atom_id res chain seq x y z
N MET A 1 -13.44 2.75 -0.91
CA MET A 1 -12.48 3.84 -1.20
C MET A 1 -11.81 3.55 -2.54
N SER A 2 -11.46 4.59 -3.31
CA SER A 2 -10.98 4.45 -4.69
C SER A 2 -9.59 3.80 -4.75
N ASN A 3 -9.36 2.84 -5.65
CA ASN A 3 -8.03 2.30 -5.99
C ASN A 3 -7.07 3.37 -6.58
N TYR A 4 -7.48 4.64 -6.65
CA TYR A 4 -6.67 5.83 -6.90
C TYR A 4 -5.94 6.29 -5.63
N ASN A 5 -5.08 5.47 -5.02
CA ASN A 5 -4.28 5.98 -3.90
C ASN A 5 -2.91 5.32 -3.81
N ILE A 6 -2.80 3.99 -3.83
CA ILE A 6 -1.51 3.34 -3.56
C ILE A 6 -0.56 3.42 -4.75
N ALA A 7 -0.99 2.95 -5.93
CA ALA A 7 -0.14 2.97 -7.11
C ALA A 7 0.27 4.40 -7.53
N GLU A 8 -0.61 5.39 -7.28
CA GLU A 8 -0.30 6.79 -7.52
C GLU A 8 0.68 7.36 -6.47
N LEU A 9 0.54 6.98 -5.20
CA LEU A 9 1.51 7.33 -4.15
C LEU A 9 2.88 6.71 -4.44
N GLU A 10 2.92 5.45 -4.85
CA GLU A 10 4.14 4.76 -5.28
C GLU A 10 4.80 5.47 -6.47
N GLU A 11 4.04 5.85 -7.50
CA GLU A 11 4.56 6.62 -8.64
C GLU A 11 5.12 7.99 -8.21
N ILE A 12 4.42 8.69 -7.30
CA ILE A 12 4.87 9.99 -6.79
C ILE A 12 6.18 9.84 -6.02
N ILE A 13 6.30 8.82 -5.18
CA ILE A 13 7.51 8.52 -4.42
C ILE A 13 8.67 8.22 -5.39
N GLU A 14 8.48 7.29 -6.34
CA GLU A 14 9.53 6.90 -7.30
C GLU A 14 10.00 8.11 -8.13
N ARG A 15 9.06 8.93 -8.62
CA ARG A 15 9.40 10.14 -9.38
C ARG A 15 10.08 11.20 -8.51
N GLY A 16 9.71 11.29 -7.24
CA GLY A 16 10.35 12.16 -6.26
C GLY A 16 11.80 11.75 -6.01
N GLU A 17 12.05 10.47 -5.79
CA GLU A 17 13.39 9.90 -5.56
C GLU A 17 14.30 10.11 -6.77
N ALA A 18 13.81 9.79 -7.97
CA ALA A 18 14.54 10.03 -9.21
C ALA A 18 14.87 11.52 -9.41
N LYS A 19 13.96 12.43 -9.01
CA LYS A 19 14.22 13.87 -9.11
C LYS A 19 15.25 14.35 -8.09
N ILE A 20 15.26 13.79 -6.88
CA ILE A 20 16.30 14.08 -5.88
C ILE A 20 17.66 13.63 -6.39
N GLU A 21 17.76 12.43 -6.95
CA GLU A 21 19.00 11.90 -7.54
C GLU A 21 19.53 12.83 -8.64
N GLU A 22 18.67 13.24 -9.59
CA GLU A 22 19.02 14.21 -10.64
C GLU A 22 19.54 15.54 -10.05
N LEU A 23 18.88 16.09 -9.03
CA LEU A 23 19.28 17.35 -8.39
C LEU A 23 20.61 17.23 -7.64
N VAL A 24 20.90 16.07 -7.04
CA VAL A 24 22.18 15.78 -6.38
C VAL A 24 23.30 15.67 -7.41
N GLU A 25 23.07 14.99 -8.53
CA GLU A 25 24.04 14.90 -9.64
C GLU A 25 24.32 16.29 -10.24
N GLU A 26 23.30 17.08 -10.55
CA GLU A 26 23.45 18.44 -11.07
C GLU A 26 24.23 19.36 -10.12
N LYS A 27 24.02 19.18 -8.80
CA LYS A 27 24.74 19.93 -7.76
C LYS A 27 26.24 19.66 -7.78
N ASP A 28 26.63 18.41 -8.02
CA ASP A 28 28.02 17.96 -7.99
C ASP A 28 28.75 18.29 -9.30
N GLU A 29 28.07 18.24 -10.43
CA GLU A 29 28.65 18.49 -11.75
C GLU A 29 28.85 19.98 -12.08
N MET A 30 27.97 20.87 -11.60
CA MET A 30 28.04 22.29 -11.96
C MET A 30 28.80 23.15 -10.93
N PRO A 31 29.51 24.21 -11.40
CA PRO A 31 30.19 25.18 -10.55
C PRO A 31 29.21 26.21 -9.99
N TRP A 32 28.26 25.75 -9.18
CA TRP A 32 27.32 26.59 -8.46
C TRP A 32 28.03 27.51 -7.47
N GLY A 33 27.54 28.74 -7.31
CA GLY A 33 27.93 29.60 -6.19
C GLY A 33 27.46 29.00 -4.85
N SER A 34 28.16 29.31 -3.75
CA SER A 34 27.85 28.75 -2.42
C SER A 34 26.40 29.00 -1.97
N SER A 35 25.84 30.17 -2.29
CA SER A 35 24.44 30.48 -1.98
C SER A 35 23.45 29.66 -2.79
N ALA A 36 23.76 29.34 -4.06
CA ALA A 36 22.90 28.50 -4.88
C ALA A 36 22.94 27.03 -4.43
N ARG A 37 24.13 26.54 -4.03
CA ARG A 37 24.27 25.20 -3.43
C ARG A 37 23.46 25.07 -2.14
N ALA A 38 23.55 26.05 -1.25
CA ALA A 38 22.81 26.02 0.01
C ALA A 38 21.28 26.01 -0.19
N LEU A 39 20.77 26.75 -1.19
CA LEU A 39 19.34 26.71 -1.54
C LEU A 39 18.92 25.37 -2.14
N LEU A 40 19.78 24.75 -2.96
CA LEU A 40 19.53 23.44 -3.53
C LEU A 40 19.53 22.35 -2.44
N ASP A 41 20.44 22.42 -1.48
CA ASP A 41 20.47 21.54 -0.30
C ASP A 41 19.19 21.66 0.53
N GLU A 42 18.67 22.88 0.73
CA GLU A 42 17.40 23.10 1.42
C GLU A 42 16.21 22.51 0.67
N VAL A 43 16.20 22.62 -0.67
CA VAL A 43 15.14 22.05 -1.51
C VAL A 43 15.20 20.53 -1.50
N ILE A 44 16.38 19.94 -1.66
CA ILE A 44 16.59 18.49 -1.60
C ILE A 44 16.12 17.96 -0.25
N GLY A 45 16.56 18.55 0.87
CA GLY A 45 16.15 18.10 2.19
C GLY A 45 14.63 18.16 2.41
N ARG A 46 13.95 19.21 1.92
CA ARG A 46 12.48 19.27 1.99
C ARG A 46 11.78 18.20 1.14
N LEU A 47 12.37 17.83 0.00
CA LEU A 47 11.84 16.76 -0.84
C LEU A 47 12.07 15.40 -0.18
N GLU A 48 13.23 15.18 0.43
CA GLU A 48 13.54 13.98 1.22
C GLU A 48 12.54 13.83 2.37
N ASP A 49 12.34 14.87 3.18
CA ASP A 49 11.37 14.89 4.29
C ASP A 49 9.96 14.53 3.79
N ARG A 50 9.54 15.12 2.65
CA ARG A 50 8.20 14.86 2.10
C ARG A 50 8.05 13.44 1.55
N ILE A 51 9.10 12.87 0.96
CA ILE A 51 9.07 11.47 0.50
C ILE A 51 9.01 10.53 1.70
N GLU A 52 9.72 10.82 2.79
CA GLU A 52 9.63 10.04 4.03
C GLU A 52 8.21 10.06 4.60
N GLU A 53 7.56 11.22 4.66
CA GLU A 53 6.14 11.33 5.03
C GLU A 53 5.24 10.47 4.14
N LEU A 54 5.41 10.53 2.82
CA LEU A 54 4.59 9.76 1.88
C LEU A 54 4.80 8.25 2.02
N LYS A 55 6.03 7.81 2.33
CA LYS A 55 6.33 6.39 2.60
C LYS A 55 5.64 5.91 3.87
N ALA A 56 5.64 6.73 4.92
CA ALA A 56 4.93 6.41 6.16
C ALA A 56 3.41 6.34 5.94
N GLU A 57 2.83 7.27 5.18
CA GLU A 57 1.40 7.22 4.78
C GLU A 57 1.09 5.93 4.00
N LEU A 58 1.96 5.52 3.08
CA LEU A 58 1.80 4.28 2.31
C LEU A 58 1.88 3.03 3.22
N GLU A 59 2.79 3.00 4.18
CA GLU A 59 2.92 1.92 5.16
C GLU A 59 1.66 1.77 6.01
N GLU A 60 1.14 2.89 6.56
CA GLU A 60 -0.09 2.90 7.34
C GLU A 60 -1.29 2.36 6.53
N ILE A 61 -1.46 2.82 5.28
CA ILE A 61 -2.51 2.32 4.40
C ILE A 61 -2.37 0.81 4.14
N ASN A 62 -1.15 0.33 3.90
CA ASN A 62 -0.90 -1.09 3.67
C ASN A 62 -1.20 -1.94 4.92
N GLU A 63 -0.85 -1.45 6.11
CA GLU A 63 -1.19 -2.10 7.38
C GLU A 63 -2.69 -2.16 7.61
N GLU A 64 -3.42 -1.07 7.38
CA GLU A 64 -4.88 -1.03 7.50
C GLU A 64 -5.55 -2.01 6.53
N MET A 65 -5.09 -2.05 5.28
CA MET A 65 -5.60 -3.01 4.30
C MET A 65 -5.29 -4.45 4.68
N ALA A 66 -4.10 -4.74 5.19
CA ALA A 66 -3.73 -6.09 5.64
C ALA A 66 -4.61 -6.54 6.80
N GLN A 67 -4.86 -5.67 7.78
CA GLN A 67 -5.76 -5.95 8.90
C GLN A 67 -7.21 -6.18 8.43
N GLY A 68 -7.69 -5.37 7.48
CA GLY A 68 -9.00 -5.58 6.86
C GLY A 68 -9.09 -6.92 6.14
N TYR A 69 -8.07 -7.26 5.34
CA TYR A 69 -8.01 -8.53 4.62
C TYR A 69 -7.95 -9.73 5.57
N GLU A 70 -7.18 -9.68 6.66
CA GLU A 70 -7.14 -10.74 7.67
C GLU A 70 -8.50 -10.94 8.35
N ALA A 71 -9.18 -9.85 8.71
CA ALA A 71 -10.53 -9.91 9.26
C ALA A 71 -11.52 -10.55 8.28
N ASP A 72 -11.39 -10.20 6.99
CA ASP A 72 -12.22 -10.75 5.92
C ASP A 72 -11.97 -12.24 5.71
N CYS A 73 -10.71 -12.68 5.75
CA CYS A 73 -10.38 -14.10 5.69
C CYS A 73 -10.94 -14.88 6.89
N ALA A 74 -10.87 -14.30 8.10
CA ALA A 74 -11.43 -14.93 9.29
C ALA A 74 -12.97 -15.08 9.19
N GLU A 75 -13.67 -14.03 8.75
CA GLU A 75 -15.12 -14.09 8.55
C GLU A 75 -15.51 -15.08 7.44
N ALA A 76 -14.78 -15.09 6.33
CA ALA A 76 -15.02 -16.05 5.25
C ALA A 76 -14.75 -17.50 5.69
N LEU A 77 -13.77 -17.74 6.57
CA LEU A 77 -13.52 -19.06 7.15
C LEU A 77 -14.68 -19.51 8.03
N ASP A 78 -15.21 -18.62 8.88
CA ASP A 78 -16.38 -18.91 9.71
C ASP A 78 -17.59 -19.26 8.83
N LEU A 79 -17.88 -18.45 7.80
CA LEU A 79 -18.96 -18.70 6.84
C LEU A 79 -18.76 -20.01 6.08
N TYR A 80 -17.53 -20.32 5.67
CA TYR A 80 -17.20 -21.56 4.98
C TYR A 80 -17.56 -22.79 5.83
N VAL A 81 -17.20 -22.76 7.12
CA VAL A 81 -17.56 -23.84 8.07
C VAL A 81 -19.07 -23.90 8.30
N GLU A 82 -19.76 -22.76 8.43
CA GLU A 82 -21.23 -22.73 8.57
C GLU A 82 -21.97 -23.31 7.37
N GLN A 83 -21.41 -23.14 6.16
CA GLN A 83 -21.95 -23.71 4.93
C GLN A 83 -21.61 -25.20 4.73
N GLY A 84 -20.92 -25.81 5.70
CA GLY A 84 -20.57 -27.23 5.69
C GLY A 84 -19.18 -27.54 5.12
N GLY A 85 -18.35 -26.53 4.95
CA GLY A 85 -16.93 -26.69 4.65
C GLY A 85 -16.18 -27.34 5.81
N GLU A 86 -15.10 -28.06 5.49
CA GLU A 86 -14.26 -28.74 6.47
C GLU A 86 -12.88 -28.09 6.52
N LEU A 87 -12.32 -27.94 7.71
CA LEU A 87 -10.95 -27.47 7.90
C LEU A 87 -10.00 -28.66 8.10
N ASN A 88 -8.78 -28.54 7.61
CA ASN A 88 -7.71 -29.50 7.83
C ASN A 88 -7.12 -29.35 9.25
N ASP A 89 -6.13 -30.18 9.59
CA ASP A 89 -5.49 -30.16 10.92
C ASP A 89 -4.75 -28.85 11.23
N ASP A 90 -4.40 -28.07 10.21
CA ASP A 90 -3.73 -26.77 10.31
C ASP A 90 -4.73 -25.59 10.36
N GLY A 91 -6.04 -25.87 10.28
CA GLY A 91 -7.11 -24.87 10.31
C GLY A 91 -7.40 -24.23 8.95
N GLU A 92 -6.88 -24.80 7.85
CA GLU A 92 -7.10 -24.29 6.49
C GLU A 92 -8.27 -25.01 5.81
N PRO A 93 -8.96 -24.38 4.83
CA PRO A 93 -10.04 -25.01 4.08
C PRO A 93 -9.57 -26.27 3.35
N VAL A 94 -10.30 -27.37 3.49
CA VAL A 94 -10.06 -28.59 2.70
C VAL A 94 -10.53 -28.41 1.26
N ASP A 95 -11.62 -27.67 1.06
CA ASP A 95 -12.17 -27.31 -0.24
C ASP A 95 -11.89 -25.82 -0.51
N GLU A 96 -10.75 -25.54 -1.15
CA GLU A 96 -10.31 -24.19 -1.49
C GLU A 96 -11.25 -23.49 -2.48
N ASP A 97 -11.90 -24.24 -3.38
CA ASP A 97 -12.81 -23.68 -4.38
C ASP A 97 -14.08 -23.17 -3.69
N MET A 98 -14.66 -23.97 -2.77
CA MET A 98 -15.82 -23.55 -1.99
C MET A 98 -15.48 -22.38 -1.05
N TYR A 99 -14.32 -22.39 -0.38
CA TYR A 99 -13.89 -21.25 0.44
C TYR A 99 -13.77 -19.96 -0.39
N ARG A 100 -13.21 -20.08 -1.60
CA ARG A 100 -13.07 -18.96 -2.52
C ARG A 100 -14.43 -18.41 -2.95
N ASP A 101 -15.40 -19.28 -3.25
CA ASP A 101 -16.76 -18.88 -3.59
C ASP A 101 -17.42 -18.13 -2.42
N VAL A 102 -17.31 -18.64 -1.19
CA VAL A 102 -17.80 -17.97 0.03
C VAL A 102 -17.16 -16.60 0.23
N PHE A 103 -15.84 -16.50 0.08
CA PHE A 103 -15.12 -15.24 0.20
C PHE A 103 -15.62 -14.23 -0.84
N PHE A 104 -15.80 -14.64 -2.10
CA PHE A 104 -16.30 -13.74 -3.14
C PHE A 104 -17.75 -13.33 -2.92
N GLU A 105 -18.63 -14.24 -2.52
CA GLU A 105 -20.02 -13.93 -2.20
C GLU A 105 -20.10 -12.91 -1.06
N MET A 106 -19.34 -13.12 0.01
CA MET A 106 -19.24 -12.17 1.13
C MET A 106 -18.79 -10.78 0.68
N GLN A 107 -17.74 -10.70 -0.15
CA GLN A 107 -17.24 -9.42 -0.68
C GLN A 107 -18.26 -8.75 -1.61
N MET A 108 -18.95 -9.53 -2.44
CA MET A 108 -20.00 -9.02 -3.32
C MET A 108 -21.18 -8.45 -2.52
N GLU A 109 -21.62 -9.13 -1.46
CA GLU A 109 -22.69 -8.63 -0.59
C GLU A 109 -22.31 -7.31 0.10
N ARG A 110 -21.06 -7.16 0.53
CA ARG A 110 -20.58 -5.90 1.12
C ARG A 110 -20.61 -4.75 0.11
N VAL A 111 -20.12 -5.00 -1.11
CA VAL A 111 -20.20 -4.04 -2.21
C VAL A 111 -21.65 -3.66 -2.52
N GLU A 112 -22.56 -4.63 -2.59
CA GLU A 112 -23.99 -4.39 -2.83
C GLU A 112 -24.65 -3.57 -1.70
N ASN A 113 -24.20 -3.76 -0.46
CA ASN A 113 -24.68 -3.03 0.71
C ASN A 113 -23.95 -1.70 0.98
N GLY A 114 -22.96 -1.35 0.15
CA GLY A 114 -22.20 -0.11 0.26
C GLY A 114 -21.24 -0.07 1.46
N ILE A 115 -20.77 -1.23 1.90
CA ILE A 115 -19.76 -1.44 2.94
C ILE A 115 -18.39 -1.56 2.28
#